data_AF-A0A9D3PYV6-F1
#
_entry.id   AF-A0A9D3PYV6-F1
#
_cell.length_a   1.000
_cell.length_b   1.000
_cell.length_c   1.000
_cell.angle_alpha   90.00
_cell.angle_beta   90.00
_cell.angle_gamma   90.00
#
_symmetry.space_group_name_H-M   'P 1'
#
loop_
_entity.id
_entity.type
_entity.pdbx_description
1 polymer ?
#
loop_
_entity_poly.entity_id
_entity_poly.type
_entity_poly.pdbx_seq_one_letter_code
_entity_poly.pdbx_strand_id
1 'polypeptide(L)'
;MAGIIKKQILKHLSRFTKNLSPDKINLSTLKGEGQLSNLELDEEVLQNMLDLPTWLAVTRVYCNKAAIRIQWTKLKTSPICLFLDKVEVEMRTCEEPRPPNGPSPIAITAGQSEYGFAEKVVEGMSVVINSITIKVQARAFHASFELWQLQGNSLNPKWQRSDLRYTRITDPKRGEVLTFKEINWQSLRIEADAMESGEQDLGSTPLRLITNQGRIRIALKRRVKDCNVLASKLLFILDDLLWVLTDSQLKAVIHYAKSLSEAMEKSAQQRKSMAAESLQVRTPRTANTARQPGRL
;
A
#
# COMPACT_ATOMS: atom_id res chain seq x y z
N MET A 1 -7.22 15.79 -28.31
CA MET A 1 -7.69 15.21 -27.03
C MET A 1 -6.89 13.97 -26.61
N ALA A 2 -6.74 12.96 -27.47
CA ALA A 2 -5.93 11.75 -27.24
C ALA A 2 -4.50 12.02 -26.74
N GLY A 3 -3.77 12.93 -27.40
CA GLY A 3 -2.40 13.28 -27.03
C GLY A 3 -2.26 13.97 -25.66
N ILE A 4 -3.29 14.70 -25.22
CA ILE A 4 -3.29 15.38 -23.90
C ILE A 4 -3.46 14.34 -22.79
N ILE A 5 -4.38 13.40 -22.95
CA ILE A 5 -4.61 12.30 -22.01
C ILE A 5 -3.36 11.42 -21.90
N LYS A 6 -2.74 11.06 -23.04
CA LYS A 6 -1.47 10.31 -23.04
C LYS A 6 -0.36 11.04 -22.28
N LYS A 7 -0.21 12.36 -22.48
CA LYS A 7 0.77 13.18 -21.75
C LYS A 7 0.48 13.27 -20.25
N GLN A 8 -0.79 13.38 -19.85
CA GLN A 8 -1.15 13.43 -18.43
C GLN A 8 -0.92 12.07 -17.75
N ILE A 9 -1.33 10.97 -18.38
CA ILE A 9 -1.07 9.62 -17.86
C ILE A 9 0.43 9.38 -17.73
N LEU A 10 1.22 9.73 -18.75
CA LEU A 10 2.68 9.63 -18.70
C LEU A 10 3.27 10.45 -17.55
N LYS A 11 2.83 11.71 -17.39
CA LYS A 11 3.29 12.59 -16.30
C LYS A 11 2.97 12.04 -14.92
N HIS A 12 1.79 11.42 -14.75
CA HIS A 12 1.42 10.82 -13.48
C HIS A 12 2.21 9.54 -13.22
N LEU A 13 2.29 8.63 -14.19
CA LEU A 13 2.99 7.36 -14.06
C LEU A 13 4.50 7.55 -13.89
N SER A 14 5.11 8.53 -14.58
CA SER A 14 6.54 8.82 -14.48
C SER A 14 7.00 9.21 -13.08
N ARG A 15 6.07 9.59 -12.19
CA ARG A 15 6.37 9.82 -10.77
C ARG A 15 6.56 8.52 -9.97
N PHE A 16 6.01 7.41 -10.45
CA PHE A 16 6.01 6.10 -9.78
C PHE A 16 6.86 5.07 -10.49
N THR A 17 7.28 5.33 -11.73
CA THR A 17 8.00 4.37 -12.59
C THR A 17 9.39 4.87 -12.93
N LYS A 18 10.37 3.95 -12.94
CA LYS A 18 11.70 4.19 -13.52
C LYS A 18 11.65 4.04 -15.04
N ASN A 19 12.38 4.90 -15.75
CA ASN A 19 12.67 4.73 -17.18
C ASN A 19 11.42 4.47 -18.05
N LEU A 20 10.30 5.12 -17.71
CA LEU A 20 9.07 5.03 -18.48
C LEU A 20 9.16 5.92 -19.71
N SER A 21 9.15 5.29 -20.87
CA SER A 21 9.23 5.95 -22.17
C SER A 21 7.89 5.89 -22.91
N PRO A 22 7.57 6.86 -23.80
CA PRO A 22 6.25 6.93 -24.46
C PRO A 22 5.90 5.73 -25.37
N ASP A 23 6.90 4.97 -25.81
CA ASP A 23 6.81 3.75 -26.63
C ASP A 23 6.31 2.54 -25.82
N LYS A 24 6.59 2.49 -24.50
CA LYS A 24 6.05 1.47 -23.58
C LYS A 24 4.55 1.64 -23.30
N ILE A 25 3.93 2.68 -23.85
CA ILE A 25 2.54 3.07 -23.59
C ILE A 25 1.71 2.93 -24.86
N ASN A 26 0.94 1.84 -24.93
CA ASN A 26 -0.06 1.63 -25.97
C ASN A 26 -1.43 2.13 -25.46
N LEU A 27 -1.92 3.26 -25.97
CA LEU A 27 -3.19 3.85 -25.55
C LEU A 27 -4.14 4.02 -26.74
N SER A 28 -5.24 3.30 -26.71
CA SER A 28 -6.42 3.56 -27.54
C SER A 28 -7.39 4.47 -26.78
N THR A 29 -7.04 5.76 -26.67
CA THR A 29 -7.82 6.74 -25.88
C THR A 29 -9.30 6.81 -26.27
N LEU A 30 -9.64 6.72 -27.56
CA LEU A 30 -11.04 6.70 -28.03
C LEU A 30 -11.80 5.45 -27.57
N LYS A 31 -11.13 4.30 -27.50
CA LYS A 31 -11.68 3.06 -26.95
C LYS A 31 -11.63 3.03 -25.41
N GLY A 32 -10.93 3.98 -24.81
CA GLY A 32 -10.67 4.03 -23.37
C GLY A 32 -9.77 2.90 -22.89
N GLU A 33 -8.96 2.33 -23.78
CA GLU A 33 -8.10 1.19 -23.46
C GLU A 33 -6.64 1.61 -23.46
N GLY A 34 -5.87 1.02 -22.56
CA GLY A 34 -4.45 1.27 -22.43
C GLY A 34 -3.71 0.06 -21.92
N GLN A 35 -2.49 -0.13 -22.40
CA GLN A 35 -1.61 -1.19 -21.95
C GLN A 35 -0.18 -0.66 -21.80
N LEU A 36 0.47 -1.11 -20.74
CA LEU A 36 1.89 -0.93 -20.46
C LEU A 36 2.49 -2.31 -20.17
N SER A 37 3.77 -2.46 -20.47
CA SER A 37 4.52 -3.68 -20.20
C SER A 37 5.87 -3.35 -19.58
N ASN A 38 6.37 -4.29 -18.77
CA ASN A 38 7.68 -4.22 -18.15
C ASN A 38 7.89 -2.90 -17.38
N LEU A 39 6.95 -2.60 -16.50
CA LEU A 39 7.01 -1.43 -15.62
C LEU A 39 7.92 -1.73 -14.44
N GLU A 40 8.99 -0.96 -14.31
CA GLU A 40 9.78 -0.89 -13.08
C GLU A 40 9.27 0.28 -12.26
N LEU A 41 8.90 0.05 -11.01
CA LEU A 41 8.46 1.11 -10.10
C LEU A 41 9.64 1.63 -9.29
N ASP A 42 9.55 2.89 -8.91
CA ASP A 42 10.52 3.53 -8.02
C ASP A 42 10.30 3.04 -6.58
N GLU A 43 11.35 2.46 -5.99
CA GLU A 43 11.27 1.81 -4.68
C GLU A 43 11.10 2.84 -3.57
N GLU A 44 11.76 3.99 -3.67
CA GLU A 44 11.64 5.05 -2.67
C GLU A 44 10.22 5.62 -2.68
N VAL A 45 9.68 5.87 -3.87
CA VAL A 45 8.30 6.34 -4.03
C VAL A 45 7.31 5.33 -3.47
N LEU A 46 7.50 4.02 -3.71
CA LEU A 46 6.62 2.99 -3.16
C LEU A 46 6.75 2.88 -1.63
N GLN A 47 7.96 2.93 -1.08
CA GLN A 47 8.20 2.94 0.36
C GLN A 47 7.48 4.12 1.04
N ASN A 48 7.60 5.32 0.47
CA ASN A 48 6.96 6.52 0.98
C ASN A 48 5.43 6.45 0.86
N MET A 49 4.92 5.87 -0.23
CA MET A 49 3.48 5.71 -0.45
C MET A 49 2.84 4.73 0.54
N LEU A 50 3.49 3.59 0.78
CA LEU A 50 2.98 2.53 1.65
C LEU A 50 3.29 2.77 3.14
N ASP A 51 4.06 3.82 3.45
CA ASP A 51 4.59 4.10 4.78
C ASP A 51 5.28 2.88 5.42
N LEU A 52 6.15 2.23 4.65
CA LEU A 52 6.82 1.02 5.11
C LEU A 52 7.70 1.30 6.34
N PRO A 53 7.74 0.40 7.33
CA PRO A 53 8.57 0.59 8.52
C PRO A 53 10.06 0.66 8.14
N THR A 54 10.84 1.42 8.92
CA THR A 54 12.25 1.72 8.56
C THR A 54 13.18 0.50 8.68
N TRP A 55 12.74 -0.58 9.31
CA TRP A 55 13.43 -1.87 9.31
C TRP A 55 13.24 -2.68 8.02
N LEU A 56 12.37 -2.25 7.09
CA LEU A 56 12.10 -2.95 5.83
C LEU A 56 12.41 -2.03 4.65
N ALA A 57 13.16 -2.52 3.67
CA ALA A 57 13.50 -1.78 2.45
C ALA A 57 13.01 -2.51 1.22
N VAL A 58 12.43 -1.79 0.27
CA VAL A 58 12.11 -2.28 -1.06
C VAL A 58 13.37 -2.14 -1.92
N THR A 59 13.79 -3.24 -2.55
CA THR A 59 14.99 -3.28 -3.40
C THR A 59 14.64 -3.37 -4.87
N ARG A 60 13.44 -3.87 -5.20
CA ARG A 60 12.94 -3.93 -6.57
C ARG A 60 11.43 -4.00 -6.58
N VAL A 61 10.82 -3.36 -7.56
CA VAL A 61 9.39 -3.49 -7.84
C VAL A 61 9.17 -3.55 -9.34
N TYR A 62 8.48 -4.59 -9.79
CA TYR A 62 8.29 -4.85 -11.20
C TYR A 62 6.86 -5.32 -11.50
N CYS A 63 6.30 -4.86 -12.61
CA CYS A 63 5.02 -5.31 -13.14
C CYS A 63 5.16 -5.63 -14.63
N ASN A 64 4.99 -6.90 -15.01
CA ASN A 64 5.21 -7.35 -16.39
C ASN A 64 4.19 -6.76 -17.38
N LYS A 65 2.94 -6.61 -16.97
CA LYS A 65 1.86 -6.09 -17.80
C LYS A 65 0.82 -5.39 -16.93
N ALA A 66 0.49 -4.17 -17.32
CA ALA A 66 -0.61 -3.39 -16.76
C ALA A 66 -1.55 -2.97 -17.89
N ALA A 67 -2.85 -3.11 -17.69
CA ALA A 67 -3.86 -2.62 -18.60
C ALA A 67 -4.90 -1.79 -17.86
N ILE A 68 -5.47 -0.82 -18.57
CA ILE A 68 -6.51 0.06 -18.08
C ILE A 68 -7.66 0.08 -19.08
N ARG A 69 -8.89 0.00 -18.57
CA ARG A 69 -10.11 0.14 -19.35
C ARG A 69 -11.02 1.19 -18.73
N ILE A 70 -11.39 2.18 -19.54
CA ILE A 70 -12.15 3.37 -19.14
C ILE A 70 -13.39 3.47 -20.02
N GLN A 71 -14.57 3.51 -19.41
CA GLN A 71 -15.80 3.85 -20.12
C GLN A 71 -16.10 5.33 -19.91
N TRP A 72 -15.54 6.20 -20.75
CA TRP A 72 -15.59 7.66 -20.59
C TRP A 72 -17.00 8.23 -20.33
N THR A 73 -18.00 7.70 -21.05
CA THR A 73 -19.39 8.15 -20.93
C THR A 73 -20.12 7.60 -19.70
N LYS A 74 -19.52 6.62 -19.01
CA LYS A 74 -20.12 5.89 -17.89
C LYS A 74 -19.32 6.00 -16.59
N LEU A 75 -18.44 7.00 -16.45
CA LEU A 75 -17.61 7.21 -15.25
C LEU A 75 -18.42 7.37 -13.94
N LYS A 76 -19.69 7.78 -14.02
CA LYS A 76 -20.58 7.87 -12.86
C LYS A 76 -21.13 6.52 -12.41
N THR A 77 -21.23 5.56 -13.32
CA THR A 77 -22.00 4.32 -13.15
C THR A 77 -21.14 3.06 -13.21
N SER A 78 -20.00 3.13 -13.90
CA SER A 78 -19.11 2.00 -14.18
C SER A 78 -17.67 2.32 -13.73
N PRO A 79 -16.94 1.34 -13.16
CA PRO A 79 -15.57 1.54 -12.71
C PRO A 79 -14.60 1.73 -13.89
N ILE A 80 -13.53 2.48 -13.62
CA ILE A 80 -12.28 2.30 -14.37
C ILE A 80 -11.67 0.98 -13.90
N CYS A 81 -11.32 0.11 -14.82
CA CYS A 81 -10.74 -1.19 -14.51
C CYS A 81 -9.24 -1.18 -14.77
N LEU A 82 -8.47 -1.50 -13.73
CA LEU A 82 -7.04 -1.78 -13.81
C LEU A 82 -6.82 -3.29 -13.76
N PHE A 83 -5.99 -3.79 -14.67
CA PHE A 83 -5.60 -5.20 -14.73
C PHE A 83 -4.08 -5.27 -14.67
N LEU A 84 -3.54 -5.93 -13.66
CA LEU A 84 -2.12 -6.23 -13.55
C LEU A 84 -1.97 -7.75 -13.70
N ASP A 85 -0.98 -8.19 -14.46
CA ASP A 85 -0.76 -9.62 -14.62
C ASP A 85 0.10 -10.14 -13.46
N LYS A 86 1.42 -9.89 -13.49
CA LYS A 86 2.36 -10.29 -12.46
C LYS A 86 3.03 -9.06 -11.84
N VAL A 87 2.88 -8.91 -10.53
CA VAL A 87 3.58 -7.91 -9.72
C VAL A 87 4.60 -8.61 -8.84
N GLU A 88 5.86 -8.21 -8.96
CA GLU A 88 6.98 -8.76 -8.20
C GLU A 88 7.61 -7.67 -7.35
N VAL A 89 7.80 -7.95 -6.06
CA VAL A 89 8.43 -7.05 -5.11
C VAL A 89 9.54 -7.79 -4.41
N GLU A 90 10.73 -7.22 -4.42
CA GLU A 90 11.85 -7.70 -3.62
C GLU A 90 12.08 -6.69 -2.49
N MET A 91 12.26 -7.22 -1.28
CA MET A 91 12.49 -6.45 -0.08
C MET A 91 13.61 -7.09 0.74
N ARG A 92 14.20 -6.30 1.63
CA ARG A 92 15.16 -6.77 2.63
C ARG A 92 14.89 -6.17 4.00
N THR A 93 15.20 -6.91 5.06
CA THR A 93 15.26 -6.33 6.40
C THR A 93 16.52 -5.48 6.56
N CYS A 94 16.45 -4.45 7.40
CA CYS A 94 17.55 -3.56 7.74
C CYS A 94 17.83 -3.66 9.24
N GLU A 95 19.01 -4.13 9.61
CA GLU A 95 19.43 -4.20 11.02
C GLU A 95 19.59 -2.80 11.63
N GLU A 96 20.13 -1.86 10.84
CA GLU A 96 20.06 -0.44 11.14
C GLU A 96 18.89 0.17 10.36
N PRO A 97 17.98 0.88 11.04
CA PRO A 97 16.79 1.40 10.40
C PRO A 97 17.18 2.43 9.33
N ARG A 98 16.52 2.36 8.18
CA ARG A 98 16.63 3.37 7.13
C ARG A 98 16.26 4.76 7.67
N PRO A 99 16.62 5.84 6.95
CA PRO A 99 15.95 7.11 7.14
C PRO A 99 14.42 6.96 7.02
N PRO A 100 13.65 7.74 7.80
CA PRO A 100 12.20 7.76 7.70
C PRO A 100 11.71 8.06 6.30
N ASN A 101 10.48 7.64 6.02
CA ASN A 101 9.83 7.91 4.76
C ASN A 101 9.67 9.42 4.56
N GLY A 102 9.90 9.87 3.32
CA GLY A 102 9.57 11.21 2.88
C GLY A 102 8.07 11.42 2.74
N PRO A 103 7.62 12.61 2.28
CA PRO A 103 6.22 12.85 2.02
C PRO A 103 5.70 11.87 0.96
N SER A 104 4.54 11.28 1.22
CA SER A 104 3.90 10.39 0.24
C SER A 104 3.58 11.15 -1.06
N PRO A 105 3.88 10.59 -2.24
CA PRO A 105 3.62 11.22 -3.55
C PRO A 105 2.14 11.45 -3.83
N ILE A 106 1.27 10.76 -3.09
CA ILE A 106 -0.19 10.85 -3.16
C ILE A 106 -0.78 11.61 -1.97
N ALA A 107 0.05 12.12 -1.05
CA ALA A 107 -0.43 12.97 0.03
C ALA A 107 -1.08 14.21 -0.57
N ILE A 108 -2.36 14.40 -0.28
CA ILE A 108 -3.07 15.62 -0.64
C ILE A 108 -2.85 16.62 0.49
N THR A 109 -2.42 17.84 0.15
CA THR A 109 -2.34 18.93 1.13
C THR A 109 -3.71 19.12 1.79
N ALA A 110 -3.74 19.15 3.12
CA ALA A 110 -4.97 19.33 3.87
C ALA A 110 -5.75 20.56 3.36
N GLY A 111 -7.01 20.35 2.96
CA GLY A 111 -7.89 21.41 2.44
C GLY A 111 -7.81 21.69 0.94
N GLN A 112 -7.04 20.91 0.14
CA GLN A 112 -6.96 21.12 -1.31
C GLN A 112 -7.88 20.23 -2.18
N SER A 113 -8.58 19.25 -1.61
CA SER A 113 -9.53 18.42 -2.35
C SER A 113 -10.82 18.17 -1.56
N GLU A 114 -11.94 18.66 -2.09
CA GLU A 114 -13.27 18.25 -1.65
C GLU A 114 -13.61 16.89 -2.28
N TYR A 115 -14.53 16.15 -1.66
CA TYR A 115 -15.06 14.90 -2.21
C TYR A 115 -15.97 15.18 -3.42
N GLY A 116 -15.33 15.40 -4.55
CA GLY A 116 -15.94 15.79 -5.82
C GLY A 116 -16.08 14.63 -6.80
N PHE A 117 -16.14 14.98 -8.09
CA PHE A 117 -16.28 13.99 -9.15
C PHE A 117 -15.02 13.14 -9.32
N ALA A 118 -13.83 13.74 -9.25
CA ALA A 118 -12.57 13.03 -9.42
C ALA A 118 -12.38 11.99 -8.30
N GLU A 119 -12.69 12.35 -7.06
CA GLU A 119 -12.61 11.49 -5.88
C GLU A 119 -13.58 10.31 -6.01
N LYS A 120 -14.80 10.55 -6.49
CA LYS A 120 -15.79 9.49 -6.78
C LYS A 120 -15.30 8.53 -7.87
N VAL A 121 -14.60 9.04 -8.89
CA VAL A 121 -14.02 8.20 -9.96
C VAL A 121 -12.88 7.35 -9.41
N VAL A 122 -11.91 7.95 -8.70
CA VAL A 122 -10.78 7.24 -8.09
C VAL A 122 -11.25 6.21 -7.07
N GLU A 123 -12.21 6.57 -6.24
CA GLU A 123 -12.82 5.66 -5.29
C GLU A 123 -13.55 4.50 -5.97
N GLY A 124 -14.21 4.76 -7.08
CA GLY A 124 -14.94 3.78 -7.89
C GLY A 124 -14.05 2.88 -8.74
N MET A 125 -12.73 3.07 -8.76
CA MET A 125 -11.82 2.21 -9.53
C MET A 125 -11.88 0.76 -9.05
N SER A 126 -11.74 -0.17 -10.00
CA SER A 126 -11.57 -1.60 -9.74
C SER A 126 -10.18 -2.03 -10.16
N VAL A 127 -9.62 -3.00 -9.44
CA VAL A 127 -8.30 -3.58 -9.72
C VAL A 127 -8.42 -5.10 -9.76
N VAL A 128 -7.73 -5.71 -10.71
CA VAL A 128 -7.56 -7.16 -10.80
C VAL A 128 -6.06 -7.43 -10.95
N ILE A 129 -5.52 -8.34 -10.16
CA ILE A 129 -4.11 -8.73 -10.22
C ILE A 129 -4.03 -10.26 -10.30
N ASN A 130 -3.42 -10.81 -11.34
CA ASN A 130 -3.36 -12.27 -11.50
C ASN A 130 -2.42 -12.89 -10.47
N SER A 131 -1.25 -12.29 -10.24
CA SER A 131 -0.25 -12.78 -9.28
C SER A 131 0.52 -11.62 -8.65
N ILE A 132 0.68 -11.66 -7.32
CA ILE A 132 1.60 -10.82 -6.57
C ILE A 132 2.60 -11.74 -5.88
N THR A 133 3.88 -11.48 -6.07
CA THR A 133 4.97 -12.18 -5.38
C THR A 133 5.82 -11.15 -4.66
N ILE A 134 5.97 -11.31 -3.35
CA ILE A 134 6.86 -10.50 -2.53
C ILE A 134 7.91 -11.43 -1.94
N LYS A 135 9.19 -11.14 -2.15
CA LYS A 135 10.30 -11.85 -1.53
C LYS A 135 10.98 -10.93 -0.52
N VAL A 136 11.18 -11.41 0.69
CA VAL A 136 11.84 -10.67 1.77
C VAL A 136 13.10 -11.42 2.16
N GLN A 137 14.24 -10.78 1.97
CA GLN A 137 15.53 -11.28 2.45
C GLN A 137 15.79 -10.74 3.86
N ALA A 138 15.94 -11.63 4.83
CA ALA A 138 16.36 -11.30 6.18
C ALA A 138 17.68 -12.01 6.52
N ARG A 139 18.31 -11.62 7.64
CA ARG A 139 19.56 -12.24 8.09
C ARG A 139 19.40 -13.72 8.44
N ALA A 140 18.30 -14.06 9.11
CA ALA A 140 18.07 -15.42 9.62
C ALA A 140 17.18 -16.28 8.71
N PHE A 141 16.49 -15.67 7.74
CA PHE A 141 15.53 -16.37 6.90
C PHE A 141 15.26 -15.64 5.57
N HIS A 142 14.77 -16.39 4.59
CA HIS A 142 14.09 -15.84 3.42
C HIS A 142 12.60 -16.06 3.58
N ALA A 143 11.79 -15.02 3.35
CA ALA A 143 10.34 -15.16 3.32
C ALA A 143 9.78 -14.85 1.93
N SER A 144 8.70 -15.54 1.58
CA SER A 144 7.92 -15.26 0.38
C SER A 144 6.45 -15.09 0.74
N PHE A 145 5.80 -14.17 0.03
CA PHE A 145 4.36 -13.95 0.05
C PHE A 145 3.88 -14.03 -1.39
N GLU A 146 3.00 -14.98 -1.67
CA GLU A 146 2.42 -15.20 -2.99
C GLU A 146 0.90 -15.10 -2.89
N LEU A 147 0.31 -14.27 -3.73
CA LEU A 147 -1.13 -14.01 -3.73
C LEU A 147 -1.66 -14.10 -5.16
N TRP A 148 -2.70 -14.90 -5.38
CA TRP A 148 -3.25 -15.16 -6.71
C TRP A 148 -4.69 -14.66 -6.85
N GLN A 149 -4.98 -14.15 -8.05
CA GLN A 149 -6.31 -13.68 -8.46
C GLN A 149 -6.89 -12.65 -7.48
N LEU A 150 -6.11 -11.64 -7.12
CA LEU A 150 -6.61 -10.54 -6.29
C LEU A 150 -7.58 -9.67 -7.09
N GLN A 151 -8.72 -9.36 -6.49
CA GLN A 151 -9.71 -8.44 -7.04
C GLN A 151 -10.14 -7.40 -6.00
N GLY A 152 -10.02 -6.12 -6.33
CA GLY A 152 -10.52 -5.00 -5.53
C GLY A 152 -11.67 -4.28 -6.23
N ASN A 153 -12.82 -4.13 -5.57
CA ASN A 153 -14.00 -3.47 -6.13
C ASN A 153 -14.74 -2.60 -5.11
N SER A 154 -15.54 -1.65 -5.60
CA SER A 154 -16.52 -0.92 -4.81
C SER A 154 -17.87 -1.64 -4.83
N LEU A 155 -18.51 -1.78 -3.67
CA LEU A 155 -19.78 -2.50 -3.48
C LEU A 155 -20.82 -1.59 -2.85
N ASN A 156 -22.08 -2.01 -2.89
CA ASN A 156 -23.15 -1.32 -2.17
C ASN A 156 -23.13 -1.66 -0.65
N PRO A 157 -23.96 -1.02 0.18
CA PRO A 157 -24.03 -1.30 1.62
C PRO A 157 -24.43 -2.73 1.98
N LYS A 158 -25.01 -3.48 1.02
CA LYS A 158 -25.36 -4.91 1.14
C LYS A 158 -24.22 -5.83 0.67
N TRP A 159 -23.04 -5.29 0.37
CA TRP A 159 -21.88 -6.02 -0.15
C TRP A 159 -22.14 -6.72 -1.48
N GLN A 160 -22.89 -6.07 -2.36
CA GLN A 160 -23.22 -6.56 -3.70
C GLN A 160 -22.70 -5.61 -4.77
N ARG A 161 -22.36 -6.16 -5.96
CA ARG A 161 -21.98 -5.36 -7.11
C ARG A 161 -23.18 -4.55 -7.59
N SER A 162 -22.96 -3.27 -7.89
CA SER A 162 -24.00 -2.37 -8.38
C SER A 162 -23.38 -1.22 -9.18
N ASP A 163 -24.23 -0.39 -9.78
CA ASP A 163 -23.83 0.92 -10.29
C ASP A 163 -23.13 1.72 -9.18
N LEU A 164 -22.02 2.39 -9.54
CA LEU A 164 -21.18 3.15 -8.61
C LEU A 164 -21.94 4.23 -7.83
N ARG A 165 -23.06 4.75 -8.35
CA ARG A 165 -23.91 5.71 -7.61
C ARG A 165 -24.47 5.14 -6.32
N TYR A 166 -24.64 3.82 -6.25
CA TYR A 166 -25.19 3.12 -5.09
C TYR A 166 -24.12 2.47 -4.20
N THR A 167 -22.82 2.69 -4.50
CA THR A 167 -21.70 2.16 -3.67
C THR A 167 -21.29 3.11 -2.55
N ARG A 168 -22.09 4.14 -2.28
CA ARG A 168 -21.82 5.18 -1.29
C ARG A 168 -23.10 5.67 -0.63
N ILE A 169 -23.02 6.06 0.63
CA ILE A 169 -24.08 6.74 1.38
C ILE A 169 -23.55 8.11 1.77
N THR A 170 -24.21 9.18 1.34
CA THR A 170 -23.85 10.54 1.73
C THR A 170 -24.81 11.03 2.80
N ASP A 171 -24.26 11.61 3.87
CA ASP A 171 -25.01 12.37 4.87
C ASP A 171 -24.73 13.86 4.66
N PRO A 172 -25.65 14.60 4.01
CA PRO A 172 -25.47 16.03 3.74
C PRO A 172 -25.45 16.88 5.00
N LYS A 173 -26.15 16.46 6.07
CA LYS A 173 -26.23 17.23 7.32
C LYS A 173 -24.91 17.21 8.07
N ARG A 174 -24.24 16.05 8.07
CA ARG A 174 -22.93 15.87 8.72
C ARG A 174 -21.77 16.23 7.79
N GLY A 175 -22.02 16.35 6.48
CA GLY A 175 -20.97 16.52 5.48
C GLY A 175 -20.05 15.30 5.42
N GLU A 176 -20.64 14.10 5.51
CA GLU A 176 -19.92 12.83 5.57
C GLU A 176 -20.33 11.90 4.42
N VAL A 177 -19.43 11.01 4.03
CA VAL A 177 -19.71 9.95 3.05
C VAL A 177 -19.16 8.62 3.54
N LEU A 178 -19.97 7.57 3.41
CA LEU A 178 -19.62 6.19 3.73
C LEU A 178 -19.50 5.38 2.45
N THR A 179 -18.38 4.67 2.27
CA THR A 179 -18.08 3.91 1.06
C THR A 179 -17.64 2.50 1.40
N PHE A 180 -17.92 1.55 0.50
CA PHE A 180 -17.75 0.12 0.76
C PHE A 180 -16.87 -0.50 -0.32
N LYS A 181 -15.78 -1.15 0.10
CA LYS A 181 -14.83 -1.82 -0.78
C LYS A 181 -14.63 -3.25 -0.35
N GLU A 182 -14.43 -4.13 -1.32
CA GLU A 182 -14.03 -5.50 -1.07
C GLU A 182 -12.77 -5.81 -1.86
N ILE A 183 -11.80 -6.41 -1.17
CA ILE A 183 -10.62 -7.04 -1.77
C ILE A 183 -10.79 -8.54 -1.54
N ASN A 184 -10.77 -9.35 -2.59
CA ASN A 184 -10.78 -10.81 -2.48
C ASN A 184 -9.60 -11.41 -3.24
N TRP A 185 -9.23 -12.64 -2.92
CA TRP A 185 -8.18 -13.41 -3.60
C TRP A 185 -8.52 -14.89 -3.58
N GLN A 186 -7.96 -15.66 -4.53
CA GLN A 186 -8.20 -17.09 -4.63
C GLN A 186 -7.29 -17.90 -3.69
N SER A 187 -6.03 -17.52 -3.60
CA SER A 187 -5.03 -18.22 -2.81
C SER A 187 -4.00 -17.23 -2.28
N LEU A 188 -3.56 -17.45 -1.05
CA LEU A 188 -2.46 -16.76 -0.40
C LEU A 188 -1.54 -17.84 0.17
N ARG A 189 -0.25 -17.71 -0.11
CA ARG A 189 0.81 -18.53 0.45
C ARG A 189 1.86 -17.63 1.08
N ILE A 190 2.23 -17.93 2.31
CA ILE A 190 3.33 -17.29 3.02
C ILE A 190 4.30 -18.40 3.38
N GLU A 191 5.56 -18.26 2.95
CA GLU A 191 6.62 -19.17 3.32
C GLU A 191 7.74 -18.42 4.04
N ALA A 192 8.40 -19.09 4.99
CA ALA A 192 9.65 -18.63 5.57
C ALA A 192 10.61 -19.81 5.69
N ASP A 193 11.81 -19.64 5.17
CA ASP A 193 12.85 -20.66 5.10
C ASP A 193 14.11 -20.17 5.83
N ALA A 194 14.73 -21.04 6.63
CA ALA A 194 15.91 -20.67 7.40
C ALA A 194 17.08 -20.46 6.46
N MET A 195 17.93 -19.47 6.75
CA MET A 195 19.27 -19.48 6.17
C MET A 195 20.14 -20.42 6.99
N GLU A 196 20.72 -21.45 6.36
CA GLU A 196 21.68 -22.35 6.97
C GLU A 196 22.86 -21.56 7.54
N SER A 197 22.83 -21.28 8.85
CA SER A 197 24.04 -20.95 9.60
C SER A 197 24.80 -22.25 9.81
N GLY A 198 26.05 -22.32 9.36
CA GLY A 198 26.86 -23.54 9.19
C GLY A 198 27.18 -24.42 10.39
N GLU A 199 26.30 -24.54 11.38
CA GLU A 199 26.34 -25.60 12.39
C GLU A 199 24.93 -26.20 12.54
N GLN A 200 24.81 -27.46 12.10
CA GLN A 200 23.69 -28.41 12.16
C GLN A 200 22.79 -28.49 10.91
N ASP A 201 23.02 -29.57 10.15
CA ASP A 201 22.17 -30.21 9.13
C ASP A 201 20.77 -30.55 9.67
N LEU A 202 19.94 -29.54 9.90
CA LEU A 202 18.50 -29.71 10.01
C LEU A 202 17.91 -29.14 8.73
N GLY A 203 17.80 -29.99 7.70
CA GLY A 203 17.19 -29.63 6.41
C GLY A 203 15.94 -28.78 6.64
N SER A 204 16.02 -27.49 6.29
CA SER A 204 15.04 -26.51 6.72
C SER A 204 13.74 -26.78 5.98
N THR A 205 12.79 -27.41 6.67
CA THR A 205 11.44 -27.51 6.12
C THR A 205 10.81 -26.13 6.27
N PRO A 206 10.49 -25.44 5.17
CA PRO A 206 10.02 -24.06 5.26
C PRO A 206 8.71 -24.01 6.05
N LEU A 207 8.56 -22.99 6.89
CA LEU A 207 7.29 -22.62 7.50
C LEU A 207 6.34 -22.25 6.37
N ARG A 208 5.14 -22.84 6.34
CA ARG A 208 4.14 -22.53 5.30
C ARG A 208 2.78 -22.24 5.93
N LEU A 209 2.22 -21.09 5.57
CA LEU A 209 0.84 -20.74 5.82
C LEU A 209 0.14 -20.61 4.47
N ILE A 210 -0.94 -21.34 4.28
CA ILE A 210 -1.74 -21.27 3.06
C ILE A 210 -3.17 -20.94 3.44
N THR A 211 -3.74 -19.95 2.77
CA THR A 211 -5.17 -19.63 2.89
C THR A 211 -5.80 -19.69 1.52
N ASN A 212 -6.91 -20.40 1.40
CA ASN A 212 -7.70 -20.43 0.17
C ASN A 212 -8.90 -19.50 0.35
N GLN A 213 -9.23 -18.78 -0.72
CA GLN A 213 -10.41 -17.91 -0.82
C GLN A 213 -10.56 -16.96 0.37
N GLY A 214 -9.82 -15.87 0.33
CA GLY A 214 -9.91 -14.83 1.35
C GLY A 214 -10.52 -13.55 0.82
N ARG A 215 -11.13 -12.78 1.71
CA ARG A 215 -11.66 -11.46 1.41
C ARG A 215 -11.58 -10.50 2.59
N ILE A 216 -11.36 -9.24 2.27
CA ILE A 216 -11.38 -8.09 3.17
C ILE A 216 -12.52 -7.19 2.73
N ARG A 217 -13.43 -6.93 3.66
CA ARG A 217 -14.49 -5.94 3.51
C ARG A 217 -14.12 -4.68 4.27
N ILE A 218 -14.14 -3.55 3.58
CA ILE A 218 -13.71 -2.25 4.11
C ILE A 218 -14.87 -1.26 3.98
N ALA A 219 -15.32 -0.70 5.09
CA ALA A 219 -16.21 0.46 5.08
C ALA A 219 -15.42 1.68 5.56
N LEU A 220 -15.37 2.75 4.74
CA LEU A 220 -14.68 3.99 5.09
C LEU A 220 -15.68 5.13 5.23
N LYS A 221 -15.63 5.82 6.36
CA LYS A 221 -16.34 7.08 6.58
C LYS A 221 -15.37 8.24 6.40
N ARG A 222 -15.67 9.16 5.49
CA ARG A 222 -14.87 10.34 5.19
C ARG A 222 -15.67 11.61 5.34
N ARG A 223 -14.99 12.70 5.68
CA ARG A 223 -15.53 14.05 5.61
C ARG A 223 -15.52 14.52 4.15
N VAL A 224 -16.61 15.11 3.69
CA VAL A 224 -16.77 15.57 2.30
C VAL A 224 -15.87 16.77 1.99
N LYS A 225 -15.66 17.67 2.95
CA LYS A 225 -14.91 18.92 2.74
C LYS A 225 -13.43 18.71 2.39
N ASP A 226 -12.80 17.67 2.92
CA ASP A 226 -11.34 17.49 2.83
C ASP A 226 -10.93 16.02 2.63
N CYS A 227 -11.89 15.12 2.42
CA CYS A 227 -11.70 13.68 2.31
C CYS A 227 -11.05 13.00 3.51
N ASN A 228 -10.93 13.67 4.67
CA ASN A 228 -10.32 13.10 5.86
C ASN A 228 -11.09 11.87 6.32
N VAL A 229 -10.37 10.78 6.61
CA VAL A 229 -10.95 9.54 7.12
C VAL A 229 -11.33 9.75 8.59
N LEU A 230 -12.63 9.68 8.86
CA LEU A 230 -13.19 9.86 10.20
C LEU A 230 -13.31 8.53 10.94
N ALA A 231 -13.59 7.45 10.20
CA ALA A 231 -13.64 6.09 10.75
C ALA A 231 -13.44 5.08 9.61
N SER A 232 -12.94 3.90 9.97
CA SER A 232 -12.89 2.73 9.09
C SER A 232 -13.36 1.49 9.84
N LYS A 233 -13.94 0.54 9.11
CA LYS A 233 -14.23 -0.81 9.60
C LYS A 233 -13.65 -1.79 8.59
N LEU A 234 -12.79 -2.68 9.07
CA LEU A 234 -12.22 -3.77 8.30
C LEU A 234 -12.78 -5.09 8.84
N LEU A 235 -13.23 -5.96 7.94
CA LEU A 235 -13.67 -7.31 8.26
C LEU A 235 -12.90 -8.28 7.36
N PHE A 236 -12.09 -9.12 7.99
CA PHE A 236 -11.31 -10.17 7.34
C PHE A 236 -12.11 -11.46 7.40
N ILE A 237 -12.30 -12.11 6.25
CA ILE A 237 -13.03 -13.37 6.12
C ILE A 237 -12.11 -14.32 5.36
N LEU A 238 -11.72 -15.41 6.02
CA LEU A 238 -11.02 -16.53 5.43
C LEU A 238 -11.92 -17.74 5.50
N ASP A 239 -11.97 -18.51 4.41
CA ASP A 239 -12.67 -19.78 4.41
C ASP A 239 -11.80 -20.85 5.07
N ASP A 240 -10.67 -21.18 4.44
CA ASP A 240 -9.72 -22.17 4.95
C ASP A 240 -8.36 -21.52 5.29
N LEU A 241 -7.88 -21.80 6.50
CA LEU A 241 -6.54 -21.46 6.95
C LEU A 241 -5.79 -22.76 7.29
N LEU A 242 -4.92 -23.20 6.38
CA LEU A 242 -4.05 -24.34 6.60
C LEU A 242 -2.70 -23.87 7.13
N TRP A 243 -2.43 -24.23 8.38
CA TRP A 243 -1.15 -23.99 9.01
C TRP A 243 -0.62 -25.29 9.60
N VAL A 244 0.48 -25.79 9.03
CA VAL A 244 1.11 -27.04 9.45
C VAL A 244 2.49 -26.73 10.00
N LEU A 245 2.73 -27.12 11.25
CA LEU A 245 3.97 -26.87 11.98
C LEU A 245 4.48 -28.16 12.61
N THR A 246 5.74 -28.46 12.38
CA THR A 246 6.53 -29.44 13.14
C THR A 246 7.24 -28.74 14.31
N ASP A 247 7.76 -29.51 15.28
CA ASP A 247 8.53 -28.95 16.41
C ASP A 247 9.77 -28.14 15.93
N SER A 248 10.45 -28.62 14.89
CA SER A 248 11.58 -27.90 14.28
C SER A 248 11.13 -26.58 13.64
N GLN A 249 10.00 -26.56 12.93
CA GLN A 249 9.43 -25.32 12.38
C GLN A 249 8.99 -24.35 13.47
N LEU A 250 8.44 -24.83 14.59
CA LEU A 250 8.07 -23.97 15.71
C LEU A 250 9.29 -23.31 16.35
N LYS A 251 10.38 -24.06 16.54
CA LYS A 251 11.67 -23.51 16.98
C LYS A 251 12.19 -22.46 16.00
N ALA A 252 12.12 -22.74 14.71
CA ALA A 252 12.51 -21.78 13.67
C ALA A 252 11.69 -20.48 13.75
N VAL A 253 10.37 -20.56 13.98
CA VAL A 253 9.53 -19.36 14.16
C VAL A 253 10.02 -18.48 15.31
N ILE A 254 10.39 -19.08 16.44
CA ILE A 254 10.93 -18.34 17.59
C ILE A 254 12.25 -17.64 17.21
N HIS A 255 13.14 -18.32 16.50
CA HIS A 255 14.39 -17.73 16.01
C HIS A 255 14.15 -16.58 15.02
N TYR A 256 13.23 -16.73 14.07
CA TYR A 256 12.86 -15.69 13.12
C TYR A 256 12.26 -14.47 13.82
N ALA A 257 11.34 -14.70 14.76
CA ALA A 257 10.71 -13.63 15.53
C ALA A 257 11.75 -12.84 16.34
N LYS A 258 12.71 -13.52 16.97
CA LYS A 258 13.79 -12.88 17.71
C LYS A 258 14.68 -12.04 16.78
N SER A 259 15.12 -12.60 15.65
CA SER A 259 15.94 -11.86 14.67
C SER A 259 15.22 -10.62 14.13
N LEU A 260 13.91 -10.70 13.91
CA LEU A 260 13.12 -9.57 13.42
C LEU A 260 12.88 -8.52 14.51
N SER A 261 12.70 -8.95 15.76
CA SER A 261 12.38 -8.06 16.89
C SER A 261 13.44 -6.99 17.13
N GLU A 262 14.73 -7.32 16.96
CA GLU A 262 15.83 -6.37 17.15
C GLU A 262 15.76 -5.22 16.14
N ALA A 263 15.51 -5.53 14.86
CA ALA A 263 15.33 -4.55 13.81
C ALA A 263 14.06 -3.70 14.02
N MET A 264 12.96 -4.34 14.44
CA MET A 264 11.71 -3.65 14.77
C MET A 264 11.86 -2.70 15.95
N GLU A 265 12.60 -3.09 16.99
CA GLU A 265 12.82 -2.27 18.18
C GLU A 265 13.67 -1.03 17.85
N LYS A 266 14.75 -1.18 17.08
CA LYS A 266 15.55 -0.04 16.59
C LYS A 266 14.72 0.93 15.75
N SER A 267 13.89 0.41 14.84
CA SER A 267 12.95 1.22 14.05
C SER A 267 11.93 1.96 14.91
N ALA A 268 11.40 1.31 15.94
CA ALA A 268 10.49 1.94 16.91
C ALA A 268 11.19 3.04 17.72
N GLN A 269 12.44 2.83 18.11
CA GLN A 269 13.22 3.82 18.85
C GLN A 269 13.54 5.06 18.02
N GLN A 270 13.92 4.89 16.76
CA GLN A 270 14.10 5.99 15.80
C GLN A 270 12.82 6.81 15.66
N ARG A 271 11.66 6.15 15.57
CA ARG A 271 10.37 6.86 15.48
C ARG A 271 10.07 7.67 16.75
N LYS A 272 10.38 7.12 17.92
CA LYS A 272 10.23 7.82 19.22
C LYS A 272 11.15 9.04 19.33
N SER A 273 12.42 8.92 18.95
CA SER A 273 13.39 10.02 19.05
C SER A 273 12.97 11.20 18.15
N MET A 274 12.54 10.92 16.93
CA MET A 274 12.08 11.97 16.01
C MET A 274 10.78 12.64 16.44
N ALA A 275 9.85 11.88 17.03
CA ALA A 275 8.64 12.47 17.61
C ALA A 275 9.01 13.45 18.75
N ALA A 276 9.96 13.09 19.60
CA ALA A 276 10.46 13.96 20.68
C ALA A 276 11.15 15.22 20.15
N GLU A 277 12.00 15.10 19.11
CA GLU A 277 12.65 16.24 18.45
C GLU A 277 11.62 17.20 17.83
N SER A 278 10.59 16.68 17.15
CA SER A 278 9.53 17.48 16.54
C SER A 278 8.70 18.28 17.56
N LEU A 279 8.56 17.75 18.79
CA LEU A 279 7.89 18.43 19.90
C LEU A 279 8.77 19.52 20.51
N GLN A 280 10.07 19.29 20.66
CA GLN A 280 11.01 20.29 21.18
C GLN A 280 11.15 21.51 20.27
N VAL A 281 11.17 21.31 18.95
CA VAL A 281 11.25 22.40 17.95
C VAL A 281 9.98 23.26 17.92
N ARG A 282 8.82 22.75 18.35
CA ARG A 282 7.55 23.51 18.43
C ARG A 282 7.38 24.35 19.69
N THR A 283 8.29 24.26 20.67
CA THR A 283 8.29 25.14 21.86
C THR A 283 8.99 26.46 21.52
N PRO A 284 8.33 27.63 21.54
CA PRO A 284 9.02 28.90 21.38
C PRO A 284 9.99 29.08 22.55
N ARG A 285 11.28 29.28 22.27
CA ARG A 285 12.23 29.83 23.24
C ARG A 285 11.75 31.23 23.62
N THR A 286 11.03 31.36 24.73
CA THR A 286 10.84 32.66 25.40
C THR A 286 12.21 33.13 25.87
N ALA A 287 12.84 33.99 25.07
CA ALA A 287 14.06 34.68 25.45
C ALA A 287 13.74 35.64 26.59
N ASN A 288 14.30 35.35 27.77
CA ASN A 288 14.31 36.24 28.92
C ASN A 288 14.92 37.59 28.55
N THR A 289 14.10 38.63 28.41
CA THR A 289 14.58 40.02 28.47
C THR A 289 14.68 40.39 29.95
N ALA A 290 15.84 40.17 30.55
CA ALA A 290 16.14 40.68 31.88
C ALA A 290 16.21 42.22 31.82
N ARG A 291 15.25 42.88 32.48
CA ARG A 291 15.26 44.32 32.75
C ARG A 291 16.53 44.67 33.54
N GLN A 292 17.34 45.58 33.02
CA GLN A 292 18.33 46.31 33.82
C GLN A 292 17.59 47.27 34.77
N PRO A 293 17.94 47.33 36.07
CA PRO A 293 17.49 48.42 36.94
C PRO A 293 18.36 49.66 36.71
N GLY A 294 17.70 50.82 36.62
CA GLY A 294 18.34 52.11 36.42
C GLY A 294 19.27 52.51 37.57
N ARG A 295 20.28 53.31 37.24
CA ARG A 295 21.01 54.14 38.19
C ARG A 295 20.75 55.62 37.87
N LEU A 296 20.50 56.35 38.95
CA LEU A 296 20.53 57.81 39.09
C LEU A 296 21.87 58.39 38.62
#